data_AF-A0A5R2MYR6-F1
#
_entry.id   AF-A0A5R2MYR6-F1
#
_cell.length_a   1.000
_cell.length_b   1.000
_cell.length_c   1.000
_cell.angle_alpha   90.00
_cell.angle_beta   90.00
_cell.angle_gamma   90.00
#
_symmetry.space_group_name_H-M   'P 1'
#
loop_
_entity.id
_entity.type
_entity.pdbx_description
1 polymer ?
#
loop_
_entity_poly.entity_id
_entity_poly.type
_entity_poly.pdbx_seq_one_letter_code
_entity_poly.pdbx_strand_id
1 'polypeptide(L)'
;NRATQAMRQPGSSFKPIVYSAALDNGYTPASVIMDGPITIQSGNTTWTPKNYDGTVAGPATLRSGIEKSRNLMTVRLANDMGMKLVVEYAERFGVYDHLAPYLPMALGSGETTVMRMVSAYSIM
;
A
#
# COMPACT_ATOMS: atom_id res chain seq x y z
N ASN A 1 -15.36 -21.30 8.39
CA ASN A 1 -15.14 -21.02 6.96
C ASN A 1 -13.94 -20.07 6.82
N ARG A 2 -12.83 -20.51 6.22
CA ARG A 2 -11.60 -19.67 6.14
C ARG A 2 -11.75 -18.44 5.25
N ALA A 3 -12.58 -18.49 4.21
CA ALA A 3 -12.73 -17.37 3.27
C ALA A 3 -13.31 -16.12 3.94
N THR A 4 -14.21 -16.30 4.92
CA THR A 4 -14.97 -15.21 5.56
C THR A 4 -14.59 -14.95 7.02
N GLN A 5 -13.83 -15.84 7.66
CA GLN A 5 -13.53 -15.73 9.10
C GLN A 5 -12.04 -15.72 9.42
N ALA A 6 -11.16 -16.17 8.52
CA ALA A 6 -9.72 -16.18 8.79
C ALA A 6 -9.14 -14.79 8.53
N MET A 7 -8.85 -14.07 9.62
CA MET A 7 -8.14 -12.79 9.59
C MET A 7 -6.67 -13.04 9.29
N ARG A 8 -6.16 -12.42 8.21
CA ARG A 8 -4.77 -12.54 7.76
C ARG A 8 -4.31 -11.23 7.14
N GLN A 9 -3.01 -10.97 7.24
CA GLN A 9 -2.35 -9.88 6.53
C GLN A 9 -2.33 -10.18 5.02
N PRO A 10 -2.89 -9.30 4.17
CA PRO A 10 -2.89 -9.49 2.71
C PRO A 10 -1.51 -9.23 2.07
N GLY A 11 -0.61 -8.53 2.79
CA GLY A 11 0.70 -8.17 2.27
C GLY A 11 0.62 -7.36 0.97
N SER A 12 1.50 -7.64 0.01
CA SER A 12 1.59 -6.92 -1.27
C SER A 12 0.30 -6.91 -2.10
N SER A 13 -0.66 -7.82 -1.86
CA SER A 13 -1.98 -7.77 -2.52
C SER A 13 -2.81 -6.55 -2.10
N PHE A 14 -2.42 -5.82 -1.06
CA PHE A 14 -3.05 -4.55 -0.69
C PHE A 14 -2.59 -3.37 -1.56
N LYS A 15 -1.43 -3.46 -2.21
CA LYS A 15 -0.83 -2.33 -2.95
C LYS A 15 -1.75 -1.73 -4.03
N PRO A 16 -2.51 -2.51 -4.82
CA PRO A 16 -3.43 -1.92 -5.81
C PRO A 16 -4.35 -0.85 -5.23
N ILE A 17 -4.84 -1.01 -3.99
CA ILE A 17 -5.69 -0.01 -3.32
C ILE A 17 -4.95 1.31 -3.09
N VAL A 18 -3.68 1.23 -2.66
CA VAL A 18 -2.81 2.41 -2.49
C VAL A 18 -2.56 3.10 -3.83
N TYR A 19 -2.35 2.34 -4.90
CA TYR A 19 -2.07 2.88 -6.23
C TYR A 19 -3.33 3.45 -6.89
N SER A 20 -4.51 2.86 -6.67
CA SER A 20 -5.79 3.45 -7.09
C SER A 20 -6.02 4.80 -6.42
N ALA A 21 -5.75 4.90 -5.11
CA ALA A 21 -5.82 6.18 -4.40
C ALA A 21 -4.89 7.23 -5.03
N ALA A 22 -3.67 6.85 -5.44
CA ALA A 22 -2.76 7.75 -6.11
C ALA A 22 -3.24 8.20 -7.48
N LEU A 23 -3.74 7.28 -8.29
CA LEU A 23 -4.24 7.59 -9.63
C LEU A 23 -5.41 8.57 -9.58
N ASP A 24 -6.33 8.39 -8.63
CA ASP A 24 -7.48 9.29 -8.45
C ASP A 24 -7.10 10.64 -7.83
N ASN A 25 -5.87 10.78 -7.29
CA ASN A 25 -5.38 11.99 -6.63
C ASN A 25 -4.20 12.62 -7.37
N GLY A 26 -4.21 12.56 -8.71
CA GLY A 26 -3.34 13.36 -9.57
C GLY A 26 -2.02 12.70 -9.96
N TYR A 27 -1.73 11.49 -9.48
CA TYR A 27 -0.66 10.70 -10.06
C TYR A 27 -1.12 10.05 -11.36
N THR A 28 -0.17 9.83 -12.26
CA THR A 28 -0.39 9.11 -13.52
C THR A 28 0.47 7.85 -13.54
N PRO A 29 0.20 6.89 -14.43
CA PRO A 29 1.09 5.74 -14.61
C PRO A 29 2.54 6.12 -14.94
N ALA A 30 2.77 7.33 -15.48
CA ALA A 30 4.08 7.87 -15.82
C ALA A 30 4.72 8.71 -14.70
N SER A 31 4.00 9.00 -13.60
CA SER A 31 4.55 9.73 -12.46
C SER A 31 5.78 9.02 -11.92
N VAL A 32 6.85 9.76 -11.69
CA VAL A 32 8.12 9.21 -11.23
C VAL A 32 8.16 9.18 -9.71
N ILE A 33 8.39 8.00 -9.15
CA ILE A 33 8.53 7.76 -7.71
C ILE A 33 9.91 7.17 -7.45
N MET A 34 10.57 7.63 -6.38
CA MET A 34 11.90 7.16 -6.02
C MET A 34 11.87 5.75 -5.40
N ASP A 35 12.47 4.76 -6.05
CA ASP A 35 12.78 3.45 -5.46
C ASP A 35 14.16 3.46 -4.82
N GLY A 36 14.28 4.12 -3.67
CA GLY A 36 15.53 4.23 -2.90
C GLY A 36 15.28 4.19 -1.39
N PRO A 37 16.33 4.03 -0.56
CA PRO A 37 16.19 3.86 0.88
C PRO A 37 15.39 5.01 1.52
N ILE A 38 14.46 4.66 2.40
CA ILE A 38 13.66 5.62 3.17
C ILE A 38 13.64 5.19 4.63
N THR A 39 13.78 6.18 5.51
CA THR A 39 13.63 6.00 6.96
C THR A 39 12.54 6.93 7.43
N ILE A 40 11.52 6.38 8.07
CA ILE A 40 10.40 7.11 8.62
C ILE A 40 10.56 7.15 10.14
N GLN A 41 10.48 8.34 10.71
CA GLN A 41 10.45 8.52 12.16
C GLN A 41 9.03 8.83 12.61
N SER A 42 8.53 8.06 13.59
CA SER A 42 7.21 8.23 14.18
C SER A 42 7.35 8.20 15.70
N GLY A 43 7.36 9.38 16.32
CA GLY A 43 7.69 9.53 17.74
C GLY A 43 9.10 9.02 18.04
N ASN A 44 9.21 8.06 18.96
CA ASN A 44 10.48 7.44 19.35
C ASN A 44 10.81 6.17 18.54
N THR A 45 10.01 5.84 17.53
CA THR A 45 10.23 4.66 16.70
C THR A 45 10.72 5.07 15.32
N THR A 46 11.75 4.38 14.85
CA THR A 46 12.31 4.53 13.51
C THR A 46 12.02 3.28 12.71
N TRP A 47 11.49 3.44 11.51
CA TRP A 47 11.17 2.35 10.60
C TRP A 47 11.84 2.56 9.24
N THR A 48 12.63 1.57 8.82
CA THR A 48 13.34 1.57 7.54
C THR A 48 12.89 0.35 6.73
N PRO A 49 11.84 0.48 5.89
CA PRO A 49 11.41 -0.61 5.02
C PRO A 49 12.47 -0.94 3.97
N LYS A 50 12.35 -2.13 3.39
CA LYS A 50 13.17 -2.61 2.27
C LYS A 50 12.30 -3.28 1.22
N ASN A 51 12.78 -3.29 -0.03
CA ASN A 51 12.21 -4.17 -1.05
C ASN A 51 12.50 -5.63 -0.72
N TYR A 52 11.65 -6.54 -1.19
CA TYR A 52 11.78 -7.97 -0.90
C TYR A 52 13.12 -8.55 -1.38
N ASP A 53 13.61 -8.10 -2.54
CA ASP A 53 14.89 -8.48 -3.13
C ASP A 53 16.09 -7.71 -2.56
N GLY A 54 15.86 -6.75 -1.66
CA GLY A 54 16.88 -5.88 -1.09
C GLY A 54 17.49 -4.86 -2.07
N THR A 55 17.03 -4.81 -3.33
CA THR A 55 17.59 -3.91 -4.35
C THR A 55 16.82 -2.60 -4.44
N VAL A 56 17.46 -1.59 -5.03
CA VAL A 56 16.90 -0.27 -5.31
C VAL A 56 17.07 0.02 -6.79
N ALA A 57 16.02 0.54 -7.44
CA ALA A 57 16.03 0.87 -8.87
C ALA A 57 16.25 2.37 -9.12
N GLY A 58 16.22 3.21 -8.09
CA GLY A 58 16.24 4.66 -8.26
C GLY A 58 14.88 5.20 -8.77
N PRO A 59 14.85 6.34 -9.48
CA PRO A 59 13.61 6.87 -10.04
C PRO A 59 12.95 5.86 -11.01
N ALA A 60 11.69 5.51 -10.76
CA ALA A 60 10.91 4.61 -11.60
C ALA A 60 9.46 5.10 -11.71
N THR A 61 8.76 4.67 -12.77
CA THR A 61 7.36 5.07 -12.97
C THR A 61 6.43 4.39 -11.97
N LEU A 62 5.33 5.04 -11.62
CA LEU A 62 4.26 4.49 -10.79
C LEU A 62 3.79 3.13 -11.33
N ARG A 63 3.64 3.01 -12.65
CA ARG A 63 3.35 1.73 -13.31
C ARG A 63 4.38 0.64 -12.96
N SER A 64 5.67 0.92 -13.12
CA SER A 64 6.71 -0.06 -12.78
C SER A 64 6.73 -0.39 -11.29
N GLY A 65 6.33 0.55 -10.43
CA GLY A 65 6.25 0.37 -8.98
C GLY A 65 5.27 -0.73 -8.58
N ILE A 66 4.05 -0.71 -9.15
CA ILE A 66 3.05 -1.74 -8.89
C ILE A 66 3.39 -3.06 -9.60
N GLU A 67 3.86 -3.02 -10.85
CA GLU A 67 4.26 -4.21 -11.62
C GLU A 67 5.33 -5.04 -10.90
N LYS A 68 6.33 -4.37 -10.33
CA LYS A 68 7.44 -5.00 -9.61
C LYS A 68 7.20 -5.09 -8.11
N SER A 69 6.01 -4.70 -7.63
CA SER A 69 5.63 -4.68 -6.23
C SER A 69 6.68 -3.99 -5.32
N ARG A 70 7.19 -2.82 -5.70
CA ARG A 70 8.27 -2.14 -4.93
C ARG A 70 7.72 -1.56 -3.62
N ASN A 71 8.24 -2.03 -2.49
CA ASN A 71 7.83 -1.59 -1.16
C ASN A 71 8.22 -0.13 -0.92
N LEU A 72 9.44 0.25 -1.28
CA LEU A 72 9.95 1.61 -1.05
C LEU A 72 9.11 2.66 -1.79
N MET A 73 8.74 2.38 -3.04
CA MET A 73 7.85 3.25 -3.83
C MET A 73 6.45 3.33 -3.21
N THR A 74 5.89 2.19 -2.78
CA THR A 74 4.56 2.15 -2.16
C THR A 74 4.51 2.97 -0.86
N VAL A 75 5.52 2.81 0.00
CA VAL A 75 5.62 3.58 1.26
C VAL A 75 5.76 5.06 0.98
N ARG A 76 6.60 5.45 0.01
CA ARG A 76 6.74 6.86 -0.39
C ARG A 76 5.42 7.44 -0.88
N LEU A 77 4.73 6.71 -1.75
CA LEU A 77 3.44 7.12 -2.30
C LEU A 77 2.41 7.34 -1.17
N ALA A 78 2.27 6.37 -0.26
CA ALA A 78 1.38 6.49 0.89
C ALA A 78 1.77 7.62 1.85
N ASN A 79 3.07 7.88 2.03
CA ASN A 79 3.58 8.96 2.87
C ASN A 79 3.32 10.34 2.23
N ASP A 80 3.48 10.46 0.92
CA ASP A 80 3.27 11.70 0.16
C ASP A 80 1.79 12.08 0.12
N MET A 81 0.91 11.10 -0.16
CA MET A 81 -0.54 11.29 -0.12
C MET A 81 -1.12 11.44 1.29
N GLY A 82 -0.43 10.89 2.28
CA GLY A 82 -0.91 10.76 3.66
C GLY A 82 -1.81 9.54 3.86
N MET A 83 -1.64 8.88 5.01
CA MET A 83 -2.37 7.64 5.34
C MET A 83 -3.88 7.81 5.50
N LYS A 84 -4.38 9.03 5.76
CA LYS A 84 -5.83 9.27 5.84
C LYS A 84 -6.54 8.91 4.54
N LEU A 85 -5.94 9.28 3.40
CA LEU A 85 -6.48 8.97 2.08
C LEU A 85 -6.43 7.46 1.81
N VAL A 86 -5.31 6.81 2.14
CA VAL A 86 -5.16 5.35 1.97
C VAL A 86 -6.21 4.58 2.78
N VAL A 87 -6.48 5.01 4.02
CA VAL A 87 -7.52 4.45 4.87
C VAL A 87 -8.90 4.62 4.24
N GLU A 88 -9.22 5.83 3.77
CA GLU A 88 -10.51 6.11 3.11
C GLU A 88 -10.75 5.16 1.92
N TYR A 89 -9.76 4.97 1.05
CA TYR A 89 -9.88 4.05 -0.08
C TYR A 89 -10.04 2.60 0.38
N ALA A 90 -9.28 2.17 1.38
CA ALA A 90 -9.36 0.81 1.90
C ALA A 90 -10.74 0.49 2.52
N GLU A 91 -11.35 1.47 3.19
CA GLU A 91 -12.70 1.37 3.74
C GLU A 91 -13.76 1.43 2.63
N ARG A 92 -13.61 2.33 1.64
CA ARG A 92 -14.51 2.42 0.48
C ARG A 92 -14.54 1.15 -0.37
N PHE A 93 -13.41 0.47 -0.52
CA PHE A 93 -13.33 -0.84 -1.18
C PHE A 93 -13.80 -2.00 -0.29
N GLY A 94 -14.17 -1.74 0.97
CA GLY A 94 -14.66 -2.74 1.90
C GLY A 94 -13.59 -3.69 2.44
N VAL A 95 -12.29 -3.36 2.33
CA VAL A 95 -11.19 -4.21 2.81
C VAL A 95 -11.08 -4.15 4.34
N TYR A 96 -11.35 -2.99 4.93
CA TYR A 96 -11.38 -2.77 6.37
C TYR A 96 -12.61 -1.96 6.74
N ASP A 97 -13.08 -2.11 7.98
CA ASP A 97 -14.11 -1.21 8.53
C ASP A 97 -13.46 0.02 9.16
N HIS A 98 -12.33 -0.20 9.86
CA HIS A 98 -11.52 0.84 10.48
C HIS A 98 -10.04 0.47 10.34
N LEU A 99 -9.33 1.09 9.39
CA LEU A 99 -7.89 0.88 9.23
C LEU A 99 -7.10 1.94 10.01
N ALA A 100 -6.20 1.52 10.89
CA ALA A 100 -5.33 2.48 11.58
C ALA A 100 -4.39 3.17 10.56
N PRO A 101 -4.23 4.50 10.60
CA PRO A 101 -3.50 5.26 9.58
C PRO A 101 -1.96 5.20 9.75
N TYR A 102 -1.41 4.00 9.93
CA TYR A 102 0.03 3.77 10.05
C TYR A 102 0.64 3.36 8.70
N LEU A 103 1.81 3.89 8.36
CA LEU A 103 2.47 3.62 7.06
C LEU A 103 2.74 2.13 6.75
N PRO A 104 3.04 1.24 7.72
CA PRO A 104 3.12 -0.19 7.44
C PRO A 104 1.84 -0.77 6.82
N MET A 105 0.68 -0.17 7.07
CA MET A 105 -0.58 -0.62 6.48
C MET A 105 -0.58 -0.49 4.95
N ALA A 106 0.17 0.45 4.38
CA ALA A 106 0.35 0.56 2.92
C ALA A 106 1.04 -0.68 2.30
N LEU A 107 1.70 -1.51 3.11
CA LEU A 107 2.29 -2.78 2.71
C LEU A 107 1.42 -3.99 3.09
N GLY A 108 0.19 -3.77 3.56
CA GLY A 108 -0.78 -4.81 3.88
C GLY A 108 -0.52 -5.50 5.23
N SER A 109 -0.06 -4.76 6.24
CA SER A 109 0.13 -5.30 7.61
C SER A 109 -1.16 -5.38 8.44
N GLY A 110 -2.27 -4.82 7.96
CA GLY A 110 -3.57 -4.91 8.61
C GLY A 110 -4.29 -6.21 8.24
N GLU A 111 -4.92 -6.87 9.20
CA GLU A 111 -5.60 -8.14 8.94
C GLU A 111 -6.99 -7.95 8.30
N THR A 112 -7.29 -8.74 7.28
CA THR A 112 -8.59 -8.81 6.62
C THR A 112 -8.92 -10.25 6.24
N THR A 113 -10.04 -10.48 5.56
CA THR A 113 -10.41 -11.80 5.03
C THR A 113 -10.23 -11.84 3.52
N VAL A 114 -10.04 -13.04 2.98
CA VAL A 114 -9.92 -13.25 1.53
C VAL A 114 -11.20 -12.79 0.81
N MET A 115 -12.38 -13.01 1.41
CA MET A 115 -13.65 -12.53 0.83
C MET A 115 -13.66 -11.02 0.64
N ARG A 116 -13.18 -10.25 1.63
CA ARG A 116 -13.12 -8.77 1.53
C ARG A 116 -12.14 -8.32 0.44
N MET A 117 -10.98 -9.00 0.33
CA MET A 117 -10.03 -8.73 -0.75
C MET A 117 -10.64 -9.04 -2.14
N VAL A 118 -11.34 -10.16 -2.30
CA VAL A 118 -12.02 -10.50 -3.56
C VAL A 118 -13.05 -9.44 -3.94
N SER A 119 -13.87 -9.00 -2.99
CA SER A 119 -14.84 -7.92 -3.22
C SER A 119 -14.16 -6.63 -3.68
N ALA A 120 -13.07 -6.21 -3.02
CA ALA A 120 -12.32 -5.02 -3.42
C ALA A 120 -11.77 -5.13 -4.85
N TYR A 121 -11.18 -6.28 -5.21
CA TYR A 121 -10.68 -6.54 -6.55
C TYR A 121 -11.77 -6.60 -7.62
N SER A 122 -13.01 -6.94 -7.26
CA SER A 122 -14.12 -6.97 -8.22
C SER A 122 -14.65 -5.59 -8.63
N ILE A 123 -14.28 -4.54 -7.89
CA ILE A 123 -14.69 -3.15 -8.13
C ILE A 123 -13.65 -2.38 -8.96
N MET A 124 -12.37 -2.79 -8.89
CA MET A 124 -11.23 -2.13 -9.51
C MET A 124 -11.15 -2.34 -11.03
#